data_AF-A0A6N2DVB7-F1
#
_entry.id   AF-A0A6N2DVB7-F1
#
_cell.length_a   1.000
_cell.length_b   1.000
_cell.length_c   1.000
_cell.angle_alpha   90.00
_cell.angle_beta   90.00
_cell.angle_gamma   90.00
#
_symmetry.space_group_name_H-M   'P 1'
#
loop_
_entity.id
_entity.type
_entity.pdbx_description
1 polymer ?
#
loop_
_entity_poly.entity_id
_entity_poly.type
_entity_poly.pdbx_seq_one_letter_code
_entity_poly.pdbx_strand_id
1 'polypeptide(L)' 'MSLDERIETLKAKHRALEAAIEQEDARPWPDEVEIHRLKKQKLLIKDEIAALAAGTENVATA' A
#
# COMPACT_ATOMS: atom_id res chain seq x y z
N MET A 1 -7.55 10.34 -15.61
CA MET A 1 -7.03 9.28 -14.74
C MET A 1 -8.17 8.38 -14.34
N SER A 2 -8.13 7.11 -14.72
CA SER A 2 -9.16 6.14 -14.33
C SER A 2 -8.92 5.66 -12.90
N LEU A 3 -9.95 5.05 -12.29
CA LEU A 3 -9.81 4.39 -11.00
C LEU A 3 -8.76 3.26 -11.04
N ASP A 4 -8.66 2.54 -12.16
CA ASP A 4 -7.65 1.50 -12.38
C ASP A 4 -6.22 2.06 -12.30
N GLU A 5 -5.97 3.21 -12.92
CA GLU A 5 -4.66 3.88 -12.89
C GLU A 5 -4.26 4.27 -11.46
N ARG A 6 -5.25 4.68 -10.65
CA ARG A 6 -5.03 5.01 -9.24
C ARG A 6 -4.77 3.76 -8.39
N ILE A 7 -5.49 2.66 -8.64
CA ILE A 7 -5.26 1.37 -7.99
C ILE A 7 -3.86 0.85 -8.31
N GLU A 8 -3.43 0.90 -9.58
CA GLU A 8 -2.09 0.46 -9.97
C GLU A 8 -0.99 1.32 -9.35
N THR A 9 -1.20 2.64 -9.26
CA THR A 9 -0.29 3.55 -8.56
C THR A 9 -0.18 3.20 -7.06
N LEU A 10 -1.30 2.92 -6.40
CA LEU A 10 -1.32 2.51 -4.99
C LEU A 10 -0.65 1.15 -4.79
N LYS A 11 -0.87 0.18 -5.67
CA LYS A 11 -0.15 -1.12 -5.66
C LYS A 11 1.35 -0.93 -5.82
N ALA A 12 1.79 -0.03 -6.70
CA ALA A 12 3.21 0.29 -6.86
C ALA A 12 3.81 0.88 -5.58
N LYS A 13 3.09 1.80 -4.92
CA LYS A 13 3.50 2.36 -3.61
C LYS A 13 3.54 1.28 -2.52
N HIS A 14 2.57 0.37 -2.49
CA HIS A 14 2.54 -0.74 -1.54
C HIS A 14 3.79 -1.63 -1.68
N ARG A 15 4.16 -2.01 -2.91
CA ARG A 15 5.38 -2.78 -3.18
C ARG A 15 6.65 -2.04 -2.75
N ALA A 16 6.71 -0.71 -2.97
CA ALA A 16 7.85 0.09 -2.53
C ALA A 16 7.97 0.14 -0.99
N LEU A 17 6.85 0.22 -0.28
CA LEU A 17 6.85 0.16 1.20
C LEU A 17 7.28 -1.22 1.72
N GLU A 18 6.87 -2.31 1.06
CA GLU A 18 7.36 -3.66 1.40
C GLU A 18 8.88 -3.77 1.25
N ALA A 19 9.41 -3.32 0.11
CA ALA A 19 10.85 -3.33 -0.13
C ALA A 19 11.61 -2.47 0.90
N ALA A 20 11.07 -1.33 1.30
CA ALA A 20 11.67 -0.48 2.34
C ALA A 20 11.67 -1.17 3.71
N ILE A 21 10.59 -1.88 4.07
CA ILE A 21 10.52 -2.67 5.31
C ILE A 21 11.56 -3.78 5.28
N GLU A 22 11.64 -4.55 4.19
CA GLU A 22 12.61 -5.64 4.05
C GLU A 22 14.05 -5.14 4.11
N GLN A 23 14.33 -3.99 3.50
CA GLN A 23 15.65 -3.36 3.56
C GLN A 23 16.01 -2.95 4.99
N GLU A 24 15.08 -2.33 5.73
CA GLU A 24 15.31 -1.91 7.11
C GLU A 24 15.46 -3.11 8.06
N ASP A 25 14.63 -4.16 7.88
CA ASP A 25 14.67 -5.39 8.67
C ASP A 25 15.95 -6.21 8.41
N ALA A 26 16.51 -6.11 7.21
CA ALA A 26 17.80 -6.73 6.85
C ALA A 26 19.02 -5.99 7.43
N ARG A 27 18.84 -4.80 8.03
CA ARG A 27 19.96 -4.05 8.62
C ARG A 27 20.39 -4.73 9.93
N PRO A 28 21.70 -4.70 10.27
CA PRO A 28 22.21 -5.22 11.55
C PRO A 28 21.62 -4.53 12.78
N TRP A 29 21.10 -3.31 12.61
CA TRP A 29 20.42 -2.52 13.62
C TRP A 29 19.16 -1.93 13.00
N PRO A 30 18.05 -2.68 13.00
CA PRO A 30 16.79 -2.21 12.42
C PRO A 30 16.22 -1.08 13.28
N ASP A 31 15.79 0.01 12.63
CA ASP A 31 14.98 1.02 13.30
C ASP A 31 13.53 0.53 13.43
N GLU A 32 13.19 -0.01 14.61
CA GLU A 32 11.85 -0.51 14.88
C GLU A 32 10.77 0.57 14.72
N VAL A 33 11.06 1.85 14.98
CA VAL A 33 10.09 2.94 14.84
C VAL A 33 9.80 3.16 13.35
N GLU A 34 10.84 3.17 12.52
CA GLU A 34 10.68 3.30 11.07
C GLU A 34 9.96 2.08 10.48
N ILE A 35 10.31 0.86 10.90
CA ILE A 35 9.59 -0.36 10.48
C ILE A 35 8.11 -0.30 10.85
N HIS A 36 7.76 0.14 12.07
CA HIS A 36 6.36 0.29 12.49
C HIS A 36 5.64 1.36 11.66
N ARG A 37 6.31 2.48 11.35
CA ARG A 37 5.77 3.53 10.50
C ARG A 37 5.49 3.01 9.09
N LEU A 38 6.45 2.33 8.47
CA LEU A 38 6.33 1.75 7.13
C LEU A 38 5.22 0.70 7.08
N LYS A 39 5.14 -0.20 8.08
CA LYS A 39 4.05 -1.19 8.20
C LYS A 39 2.68 -0.53 8.31
N LYS A 40 2.57 0.56 9.08
CA LYS A 40 1.32 1.32 9.20
C LYS A 40 0.93 2.00 7.88
N GLN A 41 1.88 2.60 7.17
CA GLN A 41 1.63 3.16 5.84
C GLN A 41 1.21 2.09 4.84
N LYS A 42 1.85 0.92 4.88
CA LYS A 42 1.49 -0.23 4.04
C LYS A 42 0.04 -0.67 4.29
N LEU A 43 -0.36 -0.75 5.55
CA LEU A 43 -1.74 -1.09 5.94
C LEU A 43 -2.75 -0.07 5.39
N LEU A 44 -2.47 1.23 5.54
CA LEU A 44 -3.33 2.30 5.02
C LEU A 44 -3.51 2.24 3.50
N ILE A 45 -2.43 1.99 2.75
CA ILE A 45 -2.50 1.84 1.29
C ILE A 45 -3.30 0.59 0.91
N LYS A 46 -3.14 -0.52 1.63
CA LYS A 46 -3.93 -1.73 1.41
C LYS A 46 -5.41 -1.47 1.63
N ASP A 47 -5.77 -0.74 2.68
CA ASP A 47 -7.15 -0.37 2.98
C ASP A 47 -7.72 0.58 1.91
N GLU A 48 -6.93 1.55 1.43
CA GLU A 48 -7.33 2.43 0.32
C GLU A 48 -7.56 1.65 -0.98
N ILE A 49 -6.68 0.69 -1.31
CA ILE A 49 -6.87 -0.20 -2.47
C ILE A 49 -8.14 -1.02 -2.32
N ALA A 50 -8.39 -1.59 -1.14
CA ALA A 50 -9.58 -2.38 -0.87
C ALA A 50 -10.87 -1.54 -0.99
N ALA A 51 -10.86 -0.31 -0.47
CA ALA A 51 -11.97 0.62 -0.58
C ALA A 51 -12.23 1.06 -2.03
N LEU A 52 -11.17 1.30 -2.81
CA LEU A 52 -11.29 1.66 -4.23
C LEU A 52 -11.77 0.47 -5.07
N ALA A 53 -11.26 -0.73 -4.80
CA ALA A 53 -11.75 -1.96 -5.44
C ALA A 53 -13.23 -2.18 -5.14
N ALA A 54 -13.63 -2.09 -3.86
CA ALA A 54 -15.03 -2.20 -3.44
C ALA A 54 -15.94 -1.09 -3.97
N GLY A 55 -15.38 0.07 -4.32
CA GLY A 55 -16.12 1.16 -4.95
C GLY A 55 -16.37 0.94 -6.45
N THR A 56 -15.52 0.20 -7.15
CA THR A 56 -15.64 -0.05 -8.60
C THR A 56 -16.80 -0.98 -8.97
N GLU A 57 -17.17 -1.90 -8.09
CA GLU A 57 -18.26 -2.87 -8.29
C GLU A 57 -19.66 -2.23 -8.28
N ASN A 58 -19.81 -1.02 -7.72
CA ASN A 58 -21.11 -0.36 -7.59
C ASN A 58 -21.49 0.55 -8.78
N VAL A 59 -20.56 0.81 -9.72
CA VAL A 59 -20.80 1.70 -10.88
C VAL A 59 -21.15 0.90 -12.16
N ALA A 60 -20.81 -0.39 -12.21
CA ALA A 60 -21.09 -1.25 -13.37
C ALA A 60 -22.49 -1.91 -13.36
N THR A 61 -23.32 -1.65 -12.34
CA THR A 61 -24.63 -2.28 -12.14
C THR A 61 -25.84 -1.35 -12.29
N ALA A 62 -25.67 -0.13 -12.81
CA ALA A 62 -26.75 0.81 -13.16
C ALA A 62 -26.70 1.17 -14.66
#